data_AF-A0A6J1NH53-F1
#
_entry.id   AF-A0A6J1NH53-F1
#
_cell.length_a   1.000
_cell.length_b   1.000
_cell.length_c   1.000
_cell.angle_alpha   90.00
_cell.angle_beta   90.00
_cell.angle_gamma   90.00
#
_symmetry.space_group_name_H-M   'P 1'
#
loop_
_entity.id
_entity.type
_entity.pdbx_description
1 polymer ?
#
loop_
_entity_poly.entity_id
_entity_poly.type
_entity_poly.pdbx_seq_one_letter_code
_entity_poly.pdbx_strand_id
1 'polypeptide(L)'
;MSKKYCDSAVTVRRANRDDMLAVAGMVQELADFEKMPEGPKITAKDLQRDGFDSSPPAFRCLVAEVKKEKETAVAGYALYFPVYSTWEGRSMLLEDLYVRAGERRRGVGHRLFDAVAALSPKVAAEWISTYWSGTTHAHFTKAKALWT
;
A
#
# COMPACT_ATOMS: atom_id res chain seq x y z
N MET A 1 -21.60 -7.09 -10.95
CA MET A 1 -20.78 -6.97 -9.72
C MET A 1 -19.72 -8.05 -9.75
N SER A 2 -18.43 -7.73 -9.55
CA SER A 2 -17.38 -8.75 -9.52
C SER A 2 -17.49 -9.59 -8.23
N LYS A 3 -17.29 -10.91 -8.33
CA LYS A 3 -17.36 -11.82 -7.18
C LYS A 3 -16.18 -11.54 -6.24
N LYS A 4 -16.47 -11.26 -4.97
CA LYS A 4 -15.44 -11.12 -3.93
C LYS A 4 -14.62 -12.42 -3.81
N TYR A 5 -13.33 -12.28 -3.51
CA TYR A 5 -12.52 -13.45 -3.17
C TYR A 5 -13.00 -14.06 -1.86
N CYS A 6 -13.10 -15.39 -1.81
CA CYS A 6 -13.21 -16.11 -0.55
C CYS A 6 -11.95 -15.86 0.29
N ASP A 7 -12.07 -15.97 1.62
CA ASP A 7 -10.98 -15.61 2.53
C ASP A 7 -9.70 -16.42 2.32
N SER A 8 -9.81 -17.65 1.82
CA SER A 8 -8.67 -18.50 1.49
C SER A 8 -7.94 -18.13 0.19
N ALA A 9 -8.50 -17.27 -0.66
CA ALA A 9 -7.94 -16.93 -1.97
C ALA A 9 -7.00 -15.71 -1.94
N VAL A 10 -6.99 -14.94 -0.85
CA VAL A 10 -6.11 -13.77 -0.67
C VAL A 10 -5.27 -13.96 0.58
N THR A 11 -3.95 -13.90 0.43
CA THR A 11 -3.00 -13.96 1.55
C THR A 11 -2.28 -12.62 1.67
N VAL A 12 -2.37 -11.97 2.83
CA VAL A 12 -1.57 -10.78 3.13
C VAL A 12 -0.35 -11.21 3.94
N ARG A 13 0.85 -10.83 3.47
CA ARG A 13 2.11 -11.16 4.12
C ARG A 13 3.07 -9.97 4.11
N ARG A 14 4.10 -10.01 4.95
CA ARG A 14 5.22 -9.08 4.83
C ARG A 14 5.86 -9.24 3.45
N ALA A 15 6.19 -8.11 2.84
CA ALA A 15 6.98 -8.11 1.62
C ALA A 15 8.38 -8.64 1.92
N ASN A 16 8.95 -9.36 0.96
CA ASN A 16 10.37 -9.69 0.89
C ASN A 16 11.05 -8.77 -0.13
N ARG A 17 12.38 -8.88 -0.22
CA ARG A 17 13.22 -8.05 -1.09
C ARG A 17 12.85 -8.19 -2.58
N ASP A 18 12.45 -9.37 -3.02
CA ASP A 18 12.13 -9.65 -4.42
C ASP A 18 10.76 -9.08 -4.83
N ASP A 19 9.85 -8.91 -3.88
CA ASP A 19 8.55 -8.26 -4.12
C ASP A 19 8.69 -6.80 -4.58
N MET A 20 9.83 -6.15 -4.31
CA MET A 20 10.03 -4.74 -4.66
C MET A 20 10.00 -4.47 -6.16
N LEU A 21 10.25 -5.49 -7.00
CA LEU A 21 10.03 -5.37 -8.44
C LEU A 21 8.53 -5.19 -8.75
N ALA A 22 7.67 -5.99 -8.14
CA ALA A 22 6.23 -5.88 -8.30
C ALA A 22 5.67 -4.60 -7.66
N VAL A 23 6.21 -4.18 -6.51
CA VAL A 23 5.82 -2.93 -5.83
C VAL A 23 6.20 -1.72 -6.67
N ALA A 24 7.42 -1.65 -7.22
CA ALA A 24 7.83 -0.55 -8.09
C ALA A 24 6.90 -0.42 -9.32
N GLY A 25 6.52 -1.55 -9.93
CA GLY A 25 5.54 -1.55 -11.01
C GLY A 25 4.18 -0.99 -10.58
N MET A 26 3.69 -1.37 -9.40
CA MET A 26 2.42 -0.86 -8.88
C MET A 26 2.49 0.62 -8.43
N VAL A 27 3.65 1.11 -7.99
CA VAL A 27 3.88 2.55 -7.73
C VAL A 27 3.78 3.33 -9.04
N GLN A 28 4.36 2.83 -10.13
CA GLN A 28 4.19 3.43 -11.45
C GLN A 28 2.72 3.40 -11.90
N GLU A 29 2.03 2.27 -11.73
CA GLU A 29 0.59 2.17 -12.06
C GLU A 29 -0.27 3.15 -11.25
N LEU A 30 0.12 3.45 -10.00
CA LEU A 30 -0.52 4.49 -9.19
C LEU A 30 -0.27 5.88 -9.78
N ALA A 31 0.97 6.22 -10.11
CA ALA A 31 1.30 7.51 -10.73
C ALA A 31 0.59 7.71 -12.07
N ASP A 32 0.50 6.66 -12.89
CA ASP A 32 -0.23 6.68 -14.17
C ASP A 32 -1.73 6.94 -13.93
N PHE A 33 -2.32 6.29 -12.93
CA PHE A 33 -3.71 6.51 -12.53
C PHE A 33 -3.96 7.94 -12.03
N GLU A 34 -3.02 8.51 -11.29
CA GLU A 34 -3.08 9.88 -10.78
C GLU A 34 -2.69 10.94 -11.81
N LYS A 35 -2.30 10.52 -13.02
CA LYS A 35 -1.83 11.39 -14.12
C LYS A 35 -0.63 12.24 -13.69
N MET A 36 0.33 11.63 -13.00
CA MET A 36 1.59 12.28 -12.62
C MET A 36 2.65 12.03 -13.71
N PRO A 37 2.88 12.98 -14.64
CA PRO A 37 3.70 12.74 -15.84
C PRO A 37 5.18 12.47 -15.55
N GLU A 38 5.69 12.97 -14.43
CA GLU A 38 7.07 12.74 -14.00
C GLU A 38 7.26 11.35 -13.33
N GLY A 39 6.16 10.72 -12.92
CA GLY A 39 6.17 9.42 -12.26
C GLY A 39 7.00 9.34 -10.96
N PRO A 40 7.13 8.14 -10.39
CA PRO A 40 8.10 7.88 -9.34
C PRO A 40 9.54 7.98 -9.86
N LYS A 41 10.40 8.68 -9.13
CA LYS A 41 11.85 8.76 -9.41
C LYS A 41 12.65 7.60 -8.85
N ILE A 42 12.01 6.78 -8.02
CA ILE A 42 12.63 5.64 -7.33
C ILE A 42 12.56 4.38 -8.20
N THR A 43 13.56 3.53 -8.08
CA THR A 43 13.61 2.23 -8.75
C THR A 43 13.32 1.09 -7.78
N ALA A 44 13.06 -0.11 -8.32
CA ALA A 44 12.99 -1.33 -7.49
C ALA A 44 14.26 -1.55 -6.66
N LYS A 45 15.44 -1.14 -7.16
CA LYS A 45 16.70 -1.24 -6.40
C LYS A 45 16.74 -0.27 -5.22
N ASP A 46 16.17 0.92 -5.36
CA ASP A 46 16.05 1.86 -4.24
C ASP A 46 15.14 1.29 -3.16
N LEU A 47 13.98 0.74 -3.54
CA LEU A 47 13.07 0.06 -2.61
C LEU A 47 13.74 -1.13 -1.90
N GLN A 48 14.53 -1.93 -2.62
CA GLN A 48 15.31 -3.02 -2.03
C GLN A 48 16.33 -2.50 -1.01
N ARG A 49 17.11 -1.49 -1.41
CA ARG A 49 18.13 -0.89 -0.55
C ARG A 49 17.53 -0.31 0.73
N ASP A 50 16.47 0.49 0.59
CA ASP A 50 15.93 1.30 1.67
C ASP A 50 15.00 0.50 2.59
N GLY A 51 14.30 -0.51 2.05
CA GLY A 51 13.38 -1.36 2.81
C GLY A 51 14.01 -2.63 3.41
N PHE A 52 15.12 -3.12 2.86
CA PHE A 52 15.68 -4.43 3.23
C PHE A 52 17.18 -4.43 3.51
N ASP A 53 17.96 -3.65 2.76
CA ASP A 53 19.43 -3.66 2.90
C ASP A 53 19.92 -2.59 3.91
N SER A 54 19.02 -1.74 4.42
CA SER A 54 19.30 -0.67 5.41
C SER A 54 18.90 -1.06 6.84
N SER A 55 19.65 -0.58 7.83
CA SER A 55 19.36 -0.79 9.26
C SER A 55 19.43 0.53 10.05
N PRO A 56 18.30 1.05 10.59
CA PRO A 56 16.94 0.52 10.44
C PRO A 56 16.40 0.70 9.00
N PRO A 57 15.43 -0.12 8.55
CA PRO A 57 14.79 0.08 7.25
C PRO A 57 13.97 1.37 7.24
N ALA A 58 14.01 2.09 6.12
CA ALA A 58 13.31 3.37 5.96
C ALA A 58 11.78 3.19 5.93
N PHE A 59 11.32 2.05 5.41
CA PHE A 59 9.90 1.69 5.37
C PHE A 59 9.69 0.20 5.58
N ARG A 60 8.44 -0.19 5.81
CA ARG A 60 7.96 -1.57 5.80
C ARG A 60 6.87 -1.72 4.76
N CYS A 61 6.69 -2.93 4.26
CA CYS A 61 5.69 -3.20 3.23
C CYS A 61 4.95 -4.52 3.51
N LEU A 62 3.62 -4.50 3.30
CA LEU A 62 2.80 -5.70 3.16
C LEU A 62 2.44 -5.86 1.69
N VAL A 63 2.36 -7.11 1.23
CA VAL A 63 1.81 -7.46 -0.09
C VAL A 63 0.61 -8.38 0.08
N ALA A 64 -0.35 -8.22 -0.82
CA ALA A 64 -1.47 -9.14 -0.96
C ALA A 64 -1.24 -10.04 -2.16
N GLU A 65 -1.14 -11.34 -1.90
CA GLU A 65 -1.09 -12.37 -2.92
C GLU A 65 -2.49 -12.90 -3.18
N VAL A 66 -2.76 -13.13 -4.45
CA VAL A 66 -4.03 -13.67 -4.91
C VAL A 66 -3.75 -14.97 -5.68
N LYS A 67 -4.42 -16.04 -5.27
CA LYS A 67 -4.39 -17.31 -6.00
C LYS A 67 -5.37 -17.27 -7.15
N LYS A 68 -4.88 -17.46 -8.38
CA LYS A 68 -5.69 -17.67 -9.58
C LYS A 68 -5.26 -18.96 -10.25
N GLU A 69 -6.17 -19.92 -10.30
CA GLU A 69 -5.95 -21.21 -10.97
C GLU A 69 -4.61 -21.86 -10.61
N LYS A 70 -3.56 -21.64 -11.42
CA LYS A 70 -2.22 -22.23 -11.27
C LYS A 70 -1.14 -21.27 -10.79
N GLU A 71 -1.45 -20.00 -10.60
CA GLU A 71 -0.47 -18.96 -10.28
C GLU A 71 -0.89 -18.15 -9.04
N THR A 72 0.12 -17.76 -8.27
CA THR A 72 -0.03 -16.80 -7.17
C THR A 72 0.68 -15.52 -7.59
N ALA A 73 -0.05 -14.41 -7.62
CA ALA A 73 0.47 -13.13 -8.05
C ALA A 73 0.25 -12.07 -6.97
N VAL A 74 1.19 -11.13 -6.85
CA VAL A 74 1.04 -9.94 -6.01
C VAL A 74 0.02 -9.00 -6.64
N ALA A 75 -1.12 -8.88 -5.97
CA ALA A 75 -2.30 -8.13 -6.38
C ALA A 75 -2.34 -6.69 -5.84
N GLY A 76 -1.58 -6.40 -4.80
CA GLY A 76 -1.54 -5.10 -4.16
C GLY A 76 -0.48 -5.02 -3.08
N TYR A 77 -0.22 -3.81 -2.60
CA TYR A 77 0.74 -3.55 -1.53
C TYR A 77 0.23 -2.46 -0.58
N ALA A 78 0.80 -2.44 0.62
CA ALA A 78 0.69 -1.35 1.58
C ALA A 78 2.10 -0.98 2.07
N LEU A 79 2.53 0.26 1.87
CA LEU A 79 3.82 0.79 2.34
C LEU A 79 3.58 1.70 3.54
N TYR A 80 4.32 1.47 4.61
CA TYR A 80 4.08 2.12 5.89
C TYR A 80 5.34 2.21 6.75
N PHE A 81 5.39 3.14 7.71
CA PHE A 81 6.53 3.30 8.61
C PHE A 81 6.12 3.83 9.99
N PRO A 82 6.90 3.52 11.05
CA PRO A 82 6.62 4.02 12.39
C PRO A 82 6.81 5.54 12.47
N VAL A 83 5.87 6.20 13.13
CA VAL A 83 5.89 7.64 13.42
C VAL A 83 5.52 7.89 14.88
N TYR A 84 5.71 9.12 15.35
CA TYR A 84 5.27 9.53 16.68
C TYR A 84 4.31 10.72 16.56
N SER A 85 3.11 10.58 17.13
CA SER A 85 2.13 11.65 17.24
C SER A 85 2.23 12.29 18.63
N THR A 86 2.24 13.62 18.69
CA THR A 86 2.17 14.36 19.97
C THR A 86 0.83 14.18 20.68
N TRP A 87 -0.20 13.71 19.97
CA TRP A 87 -1.53 13.45 20.51
C TRP A 87 -1.72 11.97 20.86
N GLU A 88 -1.19 11.07 20.03
CA GLU A 88 -1.49 9.64 20.10
C GLU A 88 -0.32 8.76 20.56
N GLY A 89 0.90 9.33 20.63
CA GLY A 89 2.12 8.61 20.92
C GLY A 89 2.62 7.80 19.72
N ARG A 90 3.25 6.65 19.99
CA ARG A 90 3.75 5.72 18.96
C ARG A 90 2.62 5.32 18.01
N SER A 91 2.82 5.56 16.73
CA SER A 91 1.82 5.37 15.68
C SER A 91 2.47 4.80 14.42
N MET A 92 1.65 4.47 13.41
CA MET A 92 2.12 4.08 12.09
C MET A 92 1.52 5.02 11.05
N LEU A 93 2.33 5.49 10.11
CA LEU A 93 1.86 6.16 8.91
C LEU A 93 1.75 5.13 7.80
N LEU A 94 0.54 4.98 7.24
CA LEU A 94 0.33 4.31 5.97
C LEU A 94 0.59 5.34 4.88
N GLU A 95 1.63 5.16 4.08
CA GLU A 95 2.02 6.09 3.01
C GLU A 95 1.27 5.77 1.72
N ASP A 96 1.33 4.51 1.28
CA ASP A 96 0.67 4.06 0.06
C ASP A 96 -0.12 2.77 0.31
N LEU A 97 -1.30 2.69 -0.30
CA LEU A 97 -2.12 1.48 -0.37
C LEU A 97 -2.69 1.35 -1.79
N TYR A 98 -2.22 0.35 -2.52
CA TYR A 98 -2.61 0.14 -3.91
C TYR A 98 -3.03 -1.30 -4.17
N VAL A 99 -4.05 -1.45 -5.01
CA VAL A 99 -4.50 -2.73 -5.55
C VAL A 99 -4.58 -2.61 -7.06
N ARG A 100 -4.02 -3.59 -7.78
CA ARG A 100 -4.09 -3.69 -9.23
C ARG A 100 -5.53 -3.62 -9.71
N ALA A 101 -5.78 -2.93 -10.81
CA ALA A 101 -7.14 -2.63 -11.29
C ALA A 101 -8.06 -3.88 -11.39
N GLY A 102 -7.55 -5.01 -11.88
CA GLY A 102 -8.30 -6.28 -12.00
C GLY A 102 -8.64 -6.96 -10.66
N GLU A 103 -8.01 -6.54 -9.56
CA GLU A 103 -8.17 -7.11 -8.21
C GLU A 103 -8.98 -6.21 -7.27
N ARG A 104 -9.35 -5.00 -7.72
CA ARG A 104 -10.21 -4.07 -6.98
C ARG A 104 -11.64 -4.58 -6.85
N ARG A 105 -12.41 -4.04 -5.90
CA ARG A 105 -13.78 -4.49 -5.56
C ARG A 105 -13.92 -5.94 -5.11
N ARG A 106 -12.81 -6.63 -4.81
CA ARG A 106 -12.79 -8.07 -4.46
C ARG A 106 -12.30 -8.34 -3.04
N GLY A 107 -12.12 -7.29 -2.23
CA GLY A 107 -11.75 -7.35 -0.81
C GLY A 107 -10.24 -7.35 -0.54
N VAL A 108 -9.39 -7.23 -1.57
CA VAL A 108 -7.92 -7.23 -1.41
C VAL A 108 -7.45 -6.01 -0.60
N GLY A 109 -7.93 -4.83 -0.97
CA GLY A 109 -7.53 -3.57 -0.34
C GLY A 109 -7.92 -3.47 1.13
N HIS A 110 -9.11 -3.95 1.47
CA HIS A 110 -9.57 -4.01 2.86
C HIS A 110 -8.67 -4.92 3.70
N ARG A 111 -8.31 -6.11 3.20
CA ARG A 111 -7.41 -7.02 3.91
C ARG A 111 -6.02 -6.43 4.12
N LEU A 112 -5.49 -5.67 3.16
CA LEU A 112 -4.22 -4.94 3.34
C LEU A 112 -4.33 -3.88 4.43
N PHE A 113 -5.40 -3.07 4.40
CA PHE A 113 -5.64 -2.05 5.40
C PHE A 113 -5.79 -2.64 6.81
N ASP A 114 -6.62 -3.68 6.96
CA ASP A 114 -6.84 -4.36 8.24
C ASP A 114 -5.54 -4.97 8.78
N ALA A 115 -4.70 -5.51 7.89
CA ALA A 115 -3.40 -6.05 8.29
C ALA A 115 -2.44 -4.96 8.78
N VAL A 116 -2.45 -3.76 8.18
CA VAL A 116 -1.66 -2.62 8.70
C VAL A 116 -2.24 -2.13 10.04
N ALA A 117 -3.57 -2.03 10.16
CA ALA A 117 -4.25 -1.67 11.40
C ALA A 117 -3.97 -2.65 12.55
N ALA A 118 -3.78 -3.93 12.26
CA ALA A 118 -3.40 -4.92 13.26
C ALA A 118 -1.97 -4.75 13.80
N LEU A 119 -1.07 -4.06 13.08
CA LEU A 119 0.32 -3.85 13.51
C LEU A 119 0.47 -2.73 14.55
N SER A 120 -0.50 -1.82 14.62
CA SER A 120 -0.57 -0.78 15.64
C SER A 120 -2.03 -0.42 15.86
N PRO A 121 -2.53 -0.45 17.12
CA PRO A 121 -3.91 -0.03 17.40
C PRO A 121 -4.16 1.43 17.00
N LYS A 122 -3.09 2.20 16.77
CA LYS A 122 -3.12 3.58 16.30
C LYS A 122 -2.41 3.69 14.95
N VAL A 123 -3.18 3.70 13.87
CA VAL A 123 -2.71 4.00 12.52
C VAL A 123 -3.13 5.42 12.19
N ALA A 124 -2.14 6.30 12.05
CA ALA A 124 -2.36 7.66 11.62
C ALA A 124 -2.52 7.65 10.10
N ALA A 125 -3.75 7.44 9.62
CA ALA A 125 -4.09 7.57 8.20
C ALA A 125 -4.27 9.04 7.77
N GLU A 126 -4.21 9.99 8.72
CA GLU A 126 -4.55 11.40 8.50
C GLU A 126 -3.45 12.21 7.78
N TRP A 127 -2.19 11.77 7.77
CA TRP A 127 -1.07 12.63 7.33
C TRP A 127 -0.82 12.66 5.81
N ILE A 128 -1.41 11.77 5.02
CA ILE A 128 -1.37 11.90 3.54
C ILE A 128 -2.17 13.13 3.08
N SER A 129 -3.22 13.52 3.83
CA SER A 129 -4.09 14.62 3.41
C SER A 129 -3.47 16.00 3.59
N THR A 130 -2.56 16.19 4.53
CA THR A 130 -2.16 17.55 4.97
C THR A 130 -0.96 18.11 4.22
N TYR A 131 -0.09 17.25 3.65
CA TYR A 131 1.08 17.71 2.89
C TYR A 131 0.81 17.97 1.40
N TRP A 132 -0.36 17.58 0.89
CA TRP A 132 -0.79 17.82 -0.49
C TRP A 132 -2.03 18.72 -0.63
N SER A 133 -2.50 19.33 0.47
CA SER A 133 -3.68 20.20 0.47
C SER A 133 -3.33 21.67 0.27
N GLY A 134 -2.93 22.02 -0.95
CA GLY A 134 -3.53 23.19 -1.57
C GLY A 134 -4.97 22.81 -1.95
N THR A 135 -5.92 23.04 -1.04
CA THR A 135 -7.38 22.85 -1.18
C THR A 135 -7.96 21.56 -0.60
N THR A 136 -8.96 21.78 0.24
CA THR A 136 -9.49 20.93 1.29
C THR A 136 -10.67 20.06 0.81
N HIS A 137 -10.89 18.92 1.46
CA HIS A 137 -12.11 18.09 1.48
C HIS A 137 -12.46 17.18 0.28
N ALA A 138 -11.88 17.29 -0.91
CA ALA A 138 -12.28 16.44 -2.05
C ALA A 138 -11.55 15.08 -2.19
N HIS A 139 -10.48 14.82 -1.43
CA HIS A 139 -9.53 13.74 -1.73
C HIS A 139 -9.47 12.56 -0.76
N PHE A 140 -10.11 12.61 0.41
CA PHE A 140 -10.33 11.40 1.23
C PHE A 140 -11.10 10.31 0.45
N THR A 141 -11.89 10.74 -0.55
CA THR A 141 -12.60 9.87 -1.47
C THR A 141 -11.69 9.17 -2.49
N LYS A 142 -10.50 9.71 -2.81
CA LYS A 142 -9.58 9.10 -3.81
C LYS A 142 -8.80 7.91 -3.28
N ALA A 143 -8.27 8.00 -2.06
CA ALA A 143 -7.65 6.85 -1.40
C ALA A 143 -8.69 5.73 -1.20
N LYS A 144 -9.89 6.09 -0.71
CA LYS A 144 -11.04 5.15 -0.63
C LYS A 144 -11.48 4.58 -2.00
N ALA A 145 -11.25 5.29 -3.11
CA ALA A 145 -11.58 4.83 -4.46
C ALA A 145 -10.55 3.88 -5.08
N LEU A 146 -9.34 3.76 -4.51
CA LEU A 146 -8.25 2.95 -5.05
C LEU A 146 -8.22 1.50 -4.54
N TRP A 147 -8.91 1.21 -3.43
CA TRP A 147 -8.85 -0.10 -2.76
C TRP A 147 -10.21 -0.72 -2.41
N THR A 148 -11.33 -0.03 -2.67
CA THR A 148 -12.69 -0.59 -2.50
C THR A 148 -13.14 -1.40 -3.69
#